data_AF-A0A963BMM9-F1
#
_entry.id   AF-A0A963BMM9-F1
#
_cell.length_a   1.000
_cell.length_b   1.000
_cell.length_c   1.000
_cell.angle_alpha   90.00
_cell.angle_beta   90.00
_cell.angle_gamma   90.00
#
_symmetry.space_group_name_H-M   'P 1'
#
loop_
_entity.id
_entity.type
_entity.pdbx_description
1 polymer ?
#
loop_
_entity_poly.entity_id
_entity_poly.type
_entity_poly.pdbx_seq_one_letter_code
_entity_poly.pdbx_strand_id
1 'polypeptide(L)'
;MTVHSERRTLPFAQEQIFDLVADVERYPDFLPLWQAARSRRSEQDNDLYITDQTLQLGVVQKTFRTETRLQRPDQILVTSTDALFDEFMIKWLLEALPEHSCRVDFSLRCKAASPFLRPIFEVVLGSAAQSIVSAFERRALALYSR
;
A
#
# COMPACT_ATOMS: atom_id res chain seq x y z
N MET A 1 -2.54 -0.89 -19.09
CA MET A 1 -3.11 -0.43 -17.80
C MET A 1 -3.33 -1.68 -16.99
N THR A 2 -2.71 -1.78 -15.82
CA THR A 2 -2.77 -2.99 -15.01
C THR A 2 -3.58 -2.67 -13.75
N VAL A 3 -4.61 -3.49 -13.50
CA VAL A 3 -5.49 -3.36 -12.33
C VAL A 3 -5.43 -4.69 -11.59
N HIS A 4 -5.03 -4.62 -10.32
CA HIS A 4 -5.10 -5.74 -9.40
C HIS A 4 -6.01 -5.38 -8.25
N SER A 5 -6.84 -6.31 -7.83
CA SER A 5 -7.66 -6.18 -6.65
C SER A 5 -7.63 -7.48 -5.85
N GLU A 6 -7.50 -7.37 -4.55
CA GLU A 6 -7.54 -8.48 -3.62
C GLU A 6 -8.55 -8.14 -2.52
N ARG A 7 -9.41 -9.10 -2.18
CA ARG A 7 -10.32 -8.99 -1.04
C ARG A 7 -9.98 -10.05 -0.03
N ARG A 8 -9.83 -9.67 1.23
CA ARG A 8 -9.57 -10.61 2.32
C ARG A 8 -10.29 -10.21 3.59
N THR A 9 -10.80 -11.18 4.33
CA THR A 9 -11.30 -10.96 5.68
C THR A 9 -10.20 -11.29 6.68
N LEU A 10 -9.90 -10.36 7.57
CA LEU A 10 -8.89 -10.51 8.62
C LEU A 10 -9.56 -10.53 10.00
N PRO A 11 -9.11 -11.37 10.94
CA PRO A 11 -9.66 -11.46 12.30
C PRO A 11 -9.09 -10.35 13.20
N PHE A 12 -9.10 -9.10 12.73
CA PHE A 12 -8.61 -7.92 13.44
C PHE A 12 -9.59 -6.76 13.25
N ALA A 13 -9.59 -5.83 14.21
CA ALA A 13 -10.41 -4.63 14.12
C ALA A 13 -10.00 -3.76 12.93
N GLN A 14 -10.96 -3.04 12.37
CA GLN A 14 -10.75 -2.17 11.22
C GLN A 14 -9.66 -1.12 11.48
N GLU A 15 -9.66 -0.54 12.68
CA GLU A 15 -8.69 0.46 13.11
C GLU A 15 -7.27 -0.11 13.21
N GLN A 16 -7.12 -1.36 13.64
CA GLN A 16 -5.82 -2.03 13.73
C GLN A 16 -5.22 -2.20 12.34
N ILE A 17 -6.01 -2.64 11.36
CA ILE A 17 -5.56 -2.77 9.99
C ILE A 17 -5.29 -1.40 9.37
N PHE A 18 -6.16 -0.42 9.62
CA PHE A 18 -5.98 0.95 9.14
C PHE A 18 -4.65 1.53 9.63
N ASP A 19 -4.33 1.39 10.92
CA ASP A 19 -3.09 1.92 11.49
C ASP A 19 -1.85 1.27 10.89
N LEU A 20 -1.89 -0.04 10.63
CA LEU A 20 -0.79 -0.74 9.96
C LEU A 20 -0.58 -0.25 8.53
N VAL A 21 -1.66 -0.05 7.78
CA VAL A 21 -1.57 0.43 6.40
C VAL A 21 -1.15 1.91 6.38
N ALA A 22 -1.61 2.73 7.32
CA ALA A 22 -1.25 4.15 7.41
C ALA A 22 0.24 4.36 7.78
N ASP A 23 0.85 3.41 8.50
CA ASP A 23 2.25 3.45 8.96
C ASP A 23 3.25 3.02 7.86
N VAL A 24 3.31 3.84 6.80
CA VAL A 24 4.12 3.57 5.59
C VAL A 24 5.63 3.45 5.87
N GLU A 25 6.13 4.09 6.93
CA GLU A 25 7.57 4.09 7.26
C GLU A 25 8.05 2.72 7.74
N ARG A 26 7.14 1.87 8.24
CA ARG A 26 7.45 0.51 8.66
C ARG A 26 7.38 -0.52 7.54
N TYR A 27 6.96 -0.14 6.34
CA TYR A 27 6.84 -1.07 5.23
C TYR A 27 8.15 -1.83 4.92
N PRO A 28 9.35 -1.22 4.98
CA PRO A 28 10.60 -1.94 4.76
C PRO A 28 10.85 -3.10 5.74
N ASP A 29 10.20 -3.11 6.92
CA ASP A 29 10.39 -4.17 7.92
C ASP A 29 9.70 -5.48 7.53
N PHE A 30 8.67 -5.44 6.69
CA PHE A 30 7.82 -6.61 6.41
C PHE A 30 7.36 -6.76 4.96
N LEU A 31 7.50 -5.73 4.11
CA LEU A 31 7.20 -5.82 2.68
C LEU A 31 8.48 -6.08 1.88
N PRO A 32 8.55 -7.19 1.10
CA PRO A 32 9.79 -7.66 0.48
C PRO A 32 10.38 -6.71 -0.57
N LEU A 33 9.56 -5.82 -1.14
CA LEU A 33 10.00 -4.92 -2.20
C LEU A 33 10.31 -3.51 -1.70
N TRP A 34 9.86 -3.15 -0.49
CA TRP A 34 10.10 -1.82 0.08
C TRP A 34 11.48 -1.77 0.71
N GLN A 35 12.35 -0.92 0.18
CA GLN A 35 13.70 -0.71 0.71
C GLN A 35 13.75 0.46 1.68
N ALA A 36 12.96 1.51 1.40
CA ALA A 36 12.85 2.67 2.25
C ALA A 36 11.52 3.37 2.01
N ALA A 37 10.97 3.97 3.07
CA ALA A 37 9.85 4.89 2.98
C ALA A 37 10.13 6.05 3.94
N ARG A 38 10.00 7.28 3.47
CA ARG A 38 10.12 8.48 4.29
C ARG A 38 8.88 9.34 4.08
N SER A 39 8.07 9.49 5.13
CA SER A 39 6.82 10.23 5.06
C SER A 39 6.99 11.64 5.62
N ARG A 40 6.20 12.57 5.10
CA ARG A 40 6.05 13.93 5.61
C ARG A 40 4.58 14.27 5.62
N ARG A 41 4.02 14.52 6.81
CA ARG A 41 2.63 14.96 6.94
C ARG A 41 2.47 16.37 6.38
N SER A 42 1.30 16.65 5.83
CA SER A 42 0.93 18.00 5.44
C SER A 42 0.70 18.85 6.68
N GLU A 43 1.20 20.09 6.66
CA GLU A 43 0.96 21.07 7.73
C GLU A 43 -0.48 21.60 7.71
N GLN A 44 -1.17 21.46 6.58
CA GLN A 44 -2.51 22.01 6.34
C GLN A 44 -3.62 20.95 6.46
N ASP A 45 -3.27 19.67 6.33
CA ASP A 45 -4.22 18.56 6.31
C ASP A 45 -3.62 17.35 7.04
N ASN A 46 -4.14 17.06 8.24
CA ASN A 46 -3.66 15.97 9.08
C ASN A 46 -3.90 14.59 8.47
N ASP A 47 -4.86 14.49 7.56
CA ASP A 47 -5.24 13.27 6.86
C ASP A 47 -4.44 13.07 5.56
N LEU A 48 -3.49 13.97 5.26
CA LEU A 48 -2.66 13.90 4.07
C LEU A 48 -1.17 13.83 4.42
N TYR A 49 -0.46 12.91 3.77
CA TYR A 49 0.99 12.86 3.84
C TYR A 49 1.62 12.53 2.49
N ILE A 50 2.83 13.05 2.28
CA ILE A 50 3.65 12.76 1.11
C ILE A 50 4.73 11.78 1.52
N THR A 51 4.94 10.74 0.72
CA THR A 51 5.99 9.74 0.97
C THR A 51 6.90 9.61 -0.22
N ASP A 52 8.21 9.68 0.03
CA ASP A 52 9.22 9.26 -0.94
C ASP A 52 9.52 7.77 -0.68
N GLN A 53 9.08 6.90 -1.60
CA GLN A 53 9.14 5.44 -1.48
C GLN A 53 10.22 4.88 -2.40
N THR A 54 10.99 3.91 -1.91
CA THR A 54 12.03 3.22 -2.68
C THR A 54 11.70 1.75 -2.79
N LEU A 55 11.50 1.27 -4.02
CA LEU A 55 11.25 -0.13 -4.33
C LEU A 55 12.45 -0.79 -5.00
N GLN A 56 12.70 -2.04 -4.62
CA GLN A 56 13.59 -2.95 -5.34
C GLN A 56 12.77 -3.78 -6.34
N LEU A 57 12.97 -3.53 -7.64
CA LEU A 57 12.28 -4.18 -8.74
C LEU A 57 13.26 -5.07 -9.50
N GLY A 58 13.45 -6.31 -9.02
CA GLY A 58 14.49 -7.20 -9.52
C GLY A 58 15.88 -6.63 -9.25
N VAL A 59 16.67 -6.35 -10.29
CA VAL A 59 18.01 -5.74 -10.16
C VAL A 59 18.00 -4.21 -10.13
N VAL A 60 16.84 -3.58 -10.36
CA VAL A 60 16.72 -2.12 -10.45
C VAL A 60 16.06 -1.56 -9.20
N GLN A 61 16.65 -0.52 -8.63
CA GLN A 61 16.04 0.25 -7.56
C GLN A 61 15.36 1.50 -8.15
N LYS A 62 14.13 1.78 -7.73
CA LYS A 62 13.39 2.98 -8.13
C LYS A 62 12.82 3.70 -6.93
N THR A 63 13.02 5.01 -6.90
CA THR A 63 12.41 5.90 -5.93
C THR A 63 11.36 6.74 -6.63
N PHE A 64 10.18 6.86 -6.02
CA PHE A 64 9.10 7.71 -6.51
C PHE A 64 8.32 8.30 -5.35
N ARG A 65 7.64 9.41 -5.64
CA ARG A 65 6.82 10.11 -4.65
C ARG A 65 5.36 9.71 -4.73
N THR A 66 4.72 9.53 -3.59
CA THR A 66 3.27 9.30 -3.47
C THR A 66 2.63 10.32 -2.54
N GLU A 67 1.40 10.73 -2.86
CA GLU A 67 0.49 11.40 -1.94
C GLU A 67 -0.46 10.35 -1.35
N THR A 68 -0.64 10.36 -0.03
CA THR A 68 -1.58 9.49 0.67
C THR A 68 -2.62 10.31 1.40
N ARG A 69 -3.88 9.96 1.19
CA ARG A 69 -5.04 10.51 1.90
C ARG A 69 -5.66 9.43 2.77
N LEU A 70 -5.88 9.79 4.02
CA LEU A 70 -6.42 8.97 5.08
C LEU A 70 -7.87 9.37 5.31
N GLN A 71 -8.77 8.40 5.34
CA GLN A 71 -10.15 8.60 5.77
C GLN A 71 -10.41 7.55 6.83
N ARG A 72 -10.02 7.87 8.06
CA ARG A 72 -10.01 6.90 9.15
C ARG A 72 -11.45 6.55 9.58
N PRO A 73 -11.77 5.26 9.83
CA PRO A 73 -10.95 4.06 9.61
C PRO A 73 -11.23 3.35 8.26
N ASP A 74 -12.04 3.95 7.38
CA ASP A 74 -12.68 3.28 6.25
C ASP A 74 -11.81 3.17 5.00
N GLN A 75 -10.94 4.14 4.75
CA GLN A 75 -10.29 4.24 3.46
C GLN A 75 -8.89 4.86 3.52
N ILE A 76 -7.98 4.32 2.71
CA ILE A 76 -6.68 4.92 2.41
C ILE A 76 -6.53 4.99 0.89
N LEU A 77 -6.28 6.19 0.37
CA LEU A 77 -6.05 6.44 -1.04
C LEU A 77 -4.62 6.95 -1.24
N VAL A 78 -3.84 6.23 -2.03
CA VAL A 78 -2.48 6.61 -2.41
C VAL A 78 -2.46 6.90 -3.90
N THR A 79 -1.92 8.04 -4.29
CA THR A 79 -1.73 8.43 -5.69
C THR A 79 -0.29 8.87 -5.92
N SER A 80 0.14 8.88 -7.17
CA SER A 80 1.46 9.40 -7.55
C SER A 80 1.35 10.20 -8.83
N THR A 81 2.07 11.32 -8.87
CA THR A 81 2.28 12.16 -10.05
C THR A 81 3.71 12.05 -10.57
N ASP A 82 4.45 11.04 -10.13
CA ASP A 82 5.83 10.80 -10.52
C ASP A 82 5.92 10.37 -11.99
N ALA A 83 6.94 10.85 -12.70
CA ALA A 83 7.15 10.58 -14.13
C ALA A 83 7.39 9.10 -14.47
N LEU A 84 7.61 8.23 -13.48
CA LEU A 84 7.62 6.78 -13.69
C LEU A 84 6.27 6.23 -14.15
N PHE A 85 5.16 6.93 -13.86
CA PHE A 85 3.80 6.46 -14.09
C PHE A 85 2.98 7.48 -14.88
N ASP A 86 2.25 7.01 -15.89
CA ASP A 86 1.15 7.78 -16.49
C ASP A 86 -0.04 7.83 -15.53
N GLU A 87 -0.27 6.73 -14.79
CA GLU A 87 -1.33 6.58 -13.80
C GLU A 87 -0.84 5.68 -12.66
N PHE A 88 -1.01 6.10 -11.42
CA PHE A 88 -0.72 5.28 -10.24
C PHE A 88 -1.74 5.59 -9.13
N MET A 89 -2.43 4.55 -8.67
CA MET A 89 -3.39 4.64 -7.59
C MET A 89 -3.43 3.33 -6.81
N ILE A 90 -3.29 3.42 -5.49
CA ILE A 90 -3.61 2.34 -4.56
C ILE A 90 -4.81 2.79 -3.73
N LYS A 91 -5.78 1.91 -3.57
CA LYS A 91 -6.95 2.13 -2.73
C LYS A 91 -7.10 0.96 -1.77
N TRP A 92 -7.19 1.29 -0.50
CA TRP A 92 -7.60 0.39 0.57
C TRP A 92 -8.99 0.80 1.01
N LEU A 93 -9.91 -0.14 1.01
CA LEU A 93 -11.19 -0.02 1.66
C LEU A 93 -11.22 -1.04 2.80
N LEU A 94 -11.58 -0.56 3.98
CA LEU A 94 -11.66 -1.33 5.20
C LEU A 94 -13.10 -1.25 5.68
N GLU A 95 -13.69 -2.39 5.97
CA GLU A 95 -15.06 -2.48 6.45
C GLU A 95 -15.10 -3.34 7.70
N ALA A 96 -15.54 -2.76 8.80
CA ALA A 96 -15.81 -3.49 10.02
C ALA A 96 -16.86 -4.59 9.77
N LEU A 97 -16.54 -5.78 10.25
CA LEU A 97 -17.43 -6.93 10.27
C LEU A 97 -17.69 -7.34 11.73
N PRO A 98 -18.72 -8.18 11.98
CA PRO A 98 -18.95 -8.75 13.31
C PRO A 98 -17.72 -9.52 13.84
N GLU A 99 -17.71 -9.79 15.15
CA GLU A 99 -16.68 -10.62 15.81
C GLU A 99 -15.25 -10.05 15.73
N HIS A 100 -15.10 -8.72 15.75
CA HIS A 100 -13.80 -8.05 15.66
C HIS A 100 -13.01 -8.42 14.39
N SER A 101 -13.72 -8.61 13.28
CA SER A 101 -13.11 -8.86 11.98
C SER A 101 -13.23 -7.65 11.06
N CYS A 102 -12.37 -7.57 10.04
CA CYS A 102 -12.35 -6.51 9.06
C CYS A 102 -12.24 -7.11 7.67
N ARG A 103 -13.10 -6.67 6.75
CA ARG A 103 -12.90 -6.91 5.32
C ARG A 103 -11.94 -5.86 4.77
N VAL A 104 -10.91 -6.34 4.09
CA VAL A 104 -9.91 -5.53 3.40
C VAL A 104 -10.10 -5.70 1.91
N ASP A 105 -10.43 -4.62 1.24
CA ASP A 105 -10.56 -4.50 -0.21
C ASP A 105 -9.38 -3.65 -0.72
N PHE A 106 -8.32 -4.34 -1.18
CA PHE A 106 -7.14 -3.74 -1.76
C PHE A 106 -7.31 -3.61 -3.28
N SER A 107 -6.95 -2.45 -3.84
CA SER A 107 -6.96 -2.20 -5.28
C SER A 107 -5.73 -1.39 -5.69
N LEU A 108 -4.98 -1.86 -6.68
CA LEU A 108 -3.82 -1.19 -7.24
C LEU A 108 -4.03 -1.02 -8.75
N ARG A 109 -3.95 0.23 -9.21
CA ARG A 109 -3.98 0.61 -10.62
C ARG A 109 -2.66 1.29 -10.96
N CYS A 110 -1.99 0.78 -11.97
CA CYS A 110 -0.72 1.33 -12.42
C CYS A 110 -0.62 1.28 -13.95
N LYS A 111 -0.05 2.33 -14.51
CA LYS A 111 0.32 2.44 -15.91
C LYS A 111 1.70 3.08 -15.97
N ALA A 112 2.70 2.29 -16.31
CA ALA A 112 4.07 2.79 -16.43
C ALA A 112 4.20 3.70 -17.65
N ALA A 113 4.81 4.87 -17.45
CA ALA A 113 5.08 5.83 -18.52
C ALA A 113 6.12 5.29 -19.51
N SER A 114 7.13 4.58 -19.01
CA SER A 114 8.19 3.99 -19.83
C SER A 114 7.86 2.57 -20.29
N PRO A 115 7.98 2.23 -21.59
CA PRO A 115 7.76 0.88 -22.09
C PRO A 115 8.74 -0.15 -21.52
N PHE A 116 9.94 0.28 -21.07
CA PHE A 116 10.93 -0.60 -20.45
C PHE A 116 10.56 -1.02 -19.03
N LEU A 117 9.81 -0.18 -18.30
CA LEU A 117 9.40 -0.46 -16.93
C LEU A 117 8.09 -1.26 -16.87
N ARG A 118 7.30 -1.28 -17.95
CA ARG A 118 6.03 -2.03 -18.05
C ARG A 118 6.16 -3.50 -17.63
N PRO A 119 7.05 -4.33 -18.22
CA PRO A 119 7.13 -5.74 -17.86
C PRO A 119 7.59 -5.97 -16.41
N ILE A 120 8.49 -5.11 -15.91
CA ILE A 120 8.99 -5.18 -14.54
C ILE A 120 7.85 -4.90 -13.56
N PHE A 121 7.10 -3.83 -13.80
CA PHE A 121 5.95 -3.50 -12.97
C PHE A 121 4.87 -4.57 -13.09
N GLU A 122 4.55 -5.11 -14.26
CA GLU A 122 3.55 -6.18 -14.39
C GLU A 122 3.90 -7.43 -13.56
N VAL A 123 5.16 -7.88 -13.59
CA VAL A 123 5.63 -9.02 -12.77
C VAL A 123 5.57 -8.71 -11.28
N VAL A 124 6.03 -7.51 -10.90
CA VAL A 124 6.00 -7.06 -9.51
C VAL A 124 4.58 -6.93 -9.01
N LEU A 125 3.68 -6.27 -9.74
CA LEU A 125 2.28 -6.07 -9.35
C LEU A 125 1.52 -7.39 -9.23
N GLY A 126 1.73 -8.32 -10.17
CA GLY A 126 1.06 -9.63 -10.16
C GLY A 126 1.39 -10.46 -8.92
N SER A 127 2.64 -10.44 -8.46
CA SER A 127 3.07 -11.13 -7.24
C SER A 127 2.85 -10.31 -5.96
N ALA A 128 2.89 -8.98 -6.06
CA ALA A 128 2.85 -8.09 -4.90
C ALA A 128 1.46 -7.99 -4.29
N ALA A 129 0.36 -7.95 -5.03
CA ALA A 129 -0.97 -7.72 -4.46
C ALA A 129 -1.33 -8.75 -3.36
N GLN A 130 -1.22 -10.05 -3.67
CA GLN A 130 -1.46 -11.12 -2.70
C GLN A 130 -0.40 -11.15 -1.60
N SER A 131 0.87 -10.90 -1.95
CA SER A 131 1.97 -10.90 -0.99
C SER A 131 1.87 -9.76 0.02
N ILE A 132 1.41 -8.58 -0.41
CA ILE A 132 1.22 -7.38 0.40
C ILE A 132 0.12 -7.65 1.43
N VAL A 133 -1.08 -8.07 0.99
CA VAL A 133 -2.19 -8.35 1.92
C VAL A 133 -1.80 -9.44 2.92
N SER A 134 -1.12 -10.50 2.47
CA SER A 134 -0.63 -11.57 3.36
C SER A 134 0.46 -11.08 4.31
N ALA A 135 1.30 -10.11 3.92
CA ALA A 135 2.31 -9.53 4.77
C ALA A 135 1.69 -8.63 5.86
N PHE A 136 0.65 -7.86 5.53
CA PHE A 136 -0.13 -7.11 6.51
C PHE A 136 -0.83 -8.03 7.51
N GLU A 137 -1.44 -9.13 7.04
CA GLU A 137 -2.04 -10.15 7.90
C GLU A 137 -1.01 -10.74 8.90
N ARG A 138 0.17 -11.13 8.42
CA ARG A 138 1.27 -11.61 9.28
C ARG A 138 1.73 -10.55 10.27
N ARG A 139 1.81 -9.28 9.84
CA ARG A 139 2.22 -8.16 10.70
C ARG A 139 1.17 -7.89 11.79
N ALA A 140 -0.12 -7.96 11.45
CA ALA A 140 -1.22 -7.83 12.40
C ALA A 140 -1.21 -8.94 13.44
N LEU A 141 -1.01 -10.20 13.02
CA LEU A 141 -0.81 -11.33 13.93
C LEU A 141 0.34 -11.04 14.91
N ALA A 142 1.52 -10.66 14.41
CA ALA A 142 2.67 -10.40 15.27
C ALA A 142 2.47 -9.28 16.30
N LEU A 143 1.59 -8.30 16.03
CA LEU A 143 1.37 -7.14 16.90
C LEU A 143 0.16 -7.28 17.83
N TYR A 144 -0.90 -7.96 17.39
CA TYR A 144 -2.20 -7.93 18.06
C TYR A 144 -2.68 -9.28 18.57
N SER A 145 -2.05 -10.41 18.21
CA SER A 145 -2.47 -11.74 18.68
C SER A 145 -1.99 -12.09 20.10
N ARG A 146 -1.90 -11.09 21.00
CA ARG A 146 -1.48 -11.27 22.40
C ARG A 146 -2.68 -11.38 23.34
#